data_AF-A0A0M1P447-F1
#
_entry.id   AF-A0A0M1P447-F1
#
_cell.length_a   1.000
_cell.length_b   1.000
_cell.length_c   1.000
_cell.angle_alpha   90.00
_cell.angle_beta   90.00
_cell.angle_gamma   90.00
#
_symmetry.space_group_name_H-M   'P 1'
#
loop_
_entity.id
_entity.type
_entity.pdbx_description
1 polymer ?
#
loop_
_entity_poly.entity_id
_entity_poly.type
_entity_poly.pdbx_seq_one_letter_code
_entity_poly.pdbx_strand_id
1 'polypeptide(L)' 'MKKGDSIIYACVIVGAGIGLALGSAFPGVLVGLGVGYLIKMSLTNEE' A
#
# COMPACT_ATOMS: atom_id res chain seq x y z
N MET A 1 -11.82 -6.35 12.00
CA MET A 1 -10.71 -5.96 11.10
C MET A 1 -10.43 -4.49 11.32
N LYS A 2 -9.22 -4.12 11.76
CA LYS A 2 -8.88 -2.73 12.10
C LYS A 2 -8.82 -1.91 10.80
N LYS A 3 -9.50 -0.75 10.74
CA LYS A 3 -9.59 0.11 9.53
C LYS A 3 -8.23 0.39 8.87
N GLY A 4 -7.16 0.47 9.65
CA GLY A 4 -5.79 0.70 9.16
C GLY A 4 -5.23 -0.39 8.24
N ASP A 5 -5.62 -1.67 8.43
CA ASP A 5 -5.18 -2.75 7.56
C ASP A 5 -5.85 -2.69 6.17
N SER A 6 -7.05 -2.11 6.10
CA SER A 6 -7.80 -1.94 4.85
C SER A 6 -7.10 -0.98 3.90
N ILE A 7 -6.46 0.07 4.42
CA ILE A 7 -5.70 1.05 3.64
C ILE A 7 -4.45 0.41 3.04
N ILE A 8 -3.73 -0.42 3.82
CA ILE A 8 -2.56 -1.13 3.32
C ILE A 8 -2.95 -2.09 2.20
N TYR A 9 -4.05 -2.84 2.37
CA TYR A 9 -4.54 -3.76 1.34
C TYR A 9 -4.87 -3.05 0.02
N ALA A 10 -5.57 -1.92 0.09
CA ALA A 10 -5.88 -1.12 -1.10
C ALA A 10 -4.61 -0.60 -1.79
N CYS A 11 -3.65 -0.08 -1.02
CA CYS A 11 -2.39 0.45 -1.55
C CYS A 11 -1.53 -0.65 -2.19
N VAL A 12 -1.50 -1.85 -1.60
CA VAL A 12 -0.83 -3.03 -2.16
C VAL A 12 -1.46 -3.48 -3.48
N ILE A 13 -2.79 -3.52 -3.57
CA ILE A 13 -3.49 -3.92 -4.80
C ILE A 13 -3.19 -2.94 -5.94
N VAL A 14 -3.24 -1.63 -5.67
CA VAL A 14 -2.93 -0.59 -6.65
C VAL A 14 -1.46 -0.65 -7.05
N GLY A 15 -0.55 -0.79 -6.08
CA GLY A 15 0.90 -0.93 -6.33
C GLY A 15 1.23 -2.17 -7.15
N ALA A 16 0.57 -3.30 -6.88
CA ALA A 16 0.69 -4.53 -7.67
C ALA A 16 0.21 -4.33 -9.12
N GLY A 17 -0.94 -3.65 -9.30
CA GLY A 17 -1.48 -3.35 -10.63
C GLY A 17 -0.56 -2.47 -11.47
N ILE A 18 -0.02 -1.41 -10.86
CA ILE A 18 0.94 -0.50 -11.52
C ILE A 18 2.26 -1.24 -11.80
N GLY A 19 2.78 -2.01 -10.83
CA GLY A 19 3.98 -2.81 -11.01
C GLY A 19 3.84 -3.87 -12.09
N LEU A 20 2.69 -4.54 -12.17
CA LEU A 20 2.39 -5.51 -13.22
C LEU A 20 2.35 -4.85 -14.60
N ALA A 21 1.76 -3.65 -14.70
CA ALA A 21 1.75 -2.87 -15.94
C ALA A 21 3.15 -2.43 -16.39
N LEU A 22 4.07 -2.20 -15.45
CA LEU A 22 5.47 -1.88 -15.70
C LEU A 22 6.35 -3.14 -15.94
N GLY A 23 5.76 -4.34 -15.96
CA GLY A 23 6.48 -5.60 -16.15
C GLY A 23 7.25 -6.07 -14.91
N SER A 24 7.04 -5.43 -13.76
CA SER A 24 7.72 -5.73 -12.49
C SER A 24 6.73 -5.64 -11.33
N ALA A 25 5.92 -6.68 -11.17
CA ALA A 25 4.89 -6.76 -10.13
C ALA A 25 5.48 -6.74 -8.70
N PHE A 26 6.63 -7.39 -8.51
CA PHE A 26 7.27 -7.52 -7.19
C PHE A 26 7.67 -6.16 -6.57
N PRO A 27 8.41 -5.27 -7.27
CA PRO A 27 8.69 -3.94 -6.73
C PRO A 27 7.43 -3.08 -6.59
N GLY A 28 6.41 -3.24 -7.44
CA GLY A 28 5.15 -2.51 -7.29
C GLY A 28 4.38 -2.86 -6.02
N VAL A 29 4.34 -4.15 -5.66
CA VAL A 29 3.77 -4.63 -4.39
C VAL A 29 4.55 -4.05 -3.19
N LEU A 30 5.88 -4.06 -3.25
CA LEU A 30 6.74 -3.50 -2.18
C LEU A 30 6.52 -1.99 -2.00
N VAL A 31 6.42 -1.24 -3.09
CA VAL A 31 6.11 0.19 -3.06
C VAL A 31 4.71 0.43 -2.47
N GLY A 32 3.70 -0.33 -2.91
CA GLY A 32 2.34 -0.23 -2.38
C GLY A 32 2.26 -0.55 -0.88
N LEU A 33 3.04 -1.54 -0.41
CA LEU A 33 3.10 -1.90 1.00
C LEU A 33 3.80 -0.82 1.85
N GLY A 34 4.90 -0.26 1.33
CA GLY A 34 5.61 0.86 1.95
C GLY A 34 4.73 2.11 2.07
N VAL A 35 4.10 2.53 0.96
CA VAL A 35 3.19 3.69 0.94
C VAL A 35 1.98 3.45 1.85
N GLY A 36 1.40 2.25 1.83
CA GLY A 36 0.29 1.89 2.72
C GLY A 36 0.64 2.01 4.21
N TYR A 37 1.87 1.63 4.59
CA TYR A 37 2.35 1.80 5.96
C TYR A 37 2.61 3.25 6.33
N LEU A 38 3.17 4.05 5.42
CA LEU A 38 3.37 5.49 5.64
C LEU A 38 2.04 6.22 5.83
N ILE A 39 1.04 5.94 4.98
CA ILE A 39 -0.29 6.52 5.09
C ILE A 39 -0.95 6.09 6.41
N LYS A 40 -0.88 4.80 6.77
CA LYS A 40 -1.39 4.31 8.05
C LYS A 40 -0.71 5.01 9.23
N MET A 41 0.60 5.23 9.16
CA MET A 41 1.38 5.88 10.21
C MET A 41 1.02 7.36 10.34
N SER A 42 0.84 8.09 9.23
CA SER A 42 0.33 9.46 9.23
C SER A 42 -1.07 9.55 9.81
N LEU A 43 -2.02 8.73 9.34
CA LEU A 43 -3.39 8.75 9.87
C LEU A 43 -3.47 8.33 11.35
N THR A 44 -2.58 7.45 11.81
CA THR A 44 -2.50 7.06 13.23
C THR A 44 -1.86 8.16 14.10
N ASN A 45 -1.04 9.04 13.53
CA ASN A 45 -0.47 10.20 14.23
C ASN A 45 -1.44 11.38 14.29
N GLU A 46 -2.44 11.41 13.41
CA GLU A 46 -3.48 12.44 13.36
C GLU A 46 -4.66 12.18 14.31
N GLU A 47 -4.66 11.08 15.09
CA GLU A 47 -5.62 10.80 16.18
C GLU A 47 -5.03 11.07 17.58
#